data_AF-A0A6M7UBA4-F1
#
_entry.id   AF-A0A6M7UBA4-F1
#
_cell.length_a   1.000
_cell.length_b   1.000
_cell.length_c   1.000
_cell.angle_alpha   90.00
_cell.angle_beta   90.00
_cell.angle_gamma   90.00
#
_symmetry.space_group_name_H-M   'P 1'
#
loop_
_entity.id
_entity.type
_entity.pdbx_description
1 polymer ?
#
loop_
_entity_poly.entity_id
_entity_poly.type
_entity_poly.pdbx_seq_one_letter_code
_entity_poly.pdbx_strand_id
1 'polypeptide(L)'
;MFSRCRVVGCSNPARAGTEDGLDTRFCRPHADHYSRHGSPYRPSYGAREMAPYRAAAMAWLEAHEDDAYVRNAVDRVATLLQTSGPHVEAFRLRGLSPQDRAKAAWARLRRAAVDPRRMVAAWLAIEMIIRDDPQAERKTEFKRVQAAKLIHKMASGTHKRWGEGANVKELHVYPRSRGRVLRHIGEALEEATELLVQHRRPDLPSNAET
;
A
#
# COMPACT_ATOMS: atom_id res chain seq x y z
N MET A 1 21.74 25.23 -3.93
CA MET A 1 20.46 24.82 -3.31
C MET A 1 19.42 24.72 -4.41
N PHE A 2 18.66 23.62 -4.49
CA PHE A 2 17.63 23.48 -5.54
C PHE A 2 16.46 24.44 -5.24
N SER A 3 16.30 25.47 -6.07
CA SER A 3 15.26 26.49 -5.89
C SER A 3 13.93 26.11 -6.57
N ARG A 4 13.95 25.15 -7.51
CA ARG A 4 12.78 24.74 -8.30
C ARG A 4 12.41 23.28 -8.09
N CYS A 5 11.13 22.99 -8.31
CA CYS A 5 10.61 21.63 -8.34
C CYS A 5 11.33 20.78 -9.38
N ARG A 6 11.69 19.54 -9.02
CA ARG A 6 12.41 18.59 -9.88
C ARG A 6 11.50 17.80 -10.83
N VAL A 7 10.19 18.06 -10.80
CA VAL A 7 9.25 17.45 -11.73
C VAL A 7 9.41 18.11 -13.09
N VAL A 8 9.64 17.31 -14.14
CA VAL A 8 9.82 17.81 -15.51
C VAL A 8 8.58 18.59 -15.93
N GLY A 9 8.79 19.79 -16.47
CA GLY A 9 7.71 20.71 -16.88
C GLY A 9 7.12 21.55 -15.74
N CYS A 10 7.56 21.37 -14.49
CA CYS A 10 7.10 22.20 -13.37
C CYS A 10 8.03 23.39 -13.13
N SER A 11 7.51 24.61 -13.25
CA SER A 11 8.27 25.84 -12.99
C SER A 11 8.21 26.33 -11.54
N ASN A 12 7.36 25.73 -10.71
CA ASN A 12 7.13 26.14 -9.32
C ASN A 12 8.39 25.99 -8.45
N PRO A 13 8.57 26.86 -7.44
CA PRO A 13 9.66 26.71 -6.49
C PRO A 13 9.53 25.39 -5.70
N ALA A 14 10.67 24.76 -5.38
CA ALA A 14 10.68 23.70 -4.38
C ALA A 14 10.24 24.27 -3.03
N ARG A 15 9.69 23.47 -2.13
CA ARG A 15 9.23 23.95 -0.81
C ARG A 15 10.35 24.62 -0.01
N ALA A 16 11.57 24.10 -0.08
CA ALA A 16 12.75 24.72 0.54
C ALA A 16 13.15 26.07 -0.09
N GLY A 17 12.65 26.37 -1.28
CA GLY A 17 12.75 27.68 -1.93
C GLY A 17 11.58 28.61 -1.60
N THR A 18 10.68 28.20 -0.69
CA THR A 18 9.60 29.02 -0.13
C THR A 18 9.67 29.01 1.39
N GLU A 19 8.74 29.71 2.07
CA GLU A 19 8.59 29.64 3.53
C GLU A 19 7.82 28.37 3.97
N ASP A 20 7.25 27.60 3.04
CA ASP A 20 6.44 26.41 3.33
C ASP A 20 7.28 25.11 3.31
N GLY A 21 8.28 25.02 4.19
CA GLY A 21 8.91 23.74 4.58
C GLY A 21 10.26 23.42 3.92
N LEU A 22 10.78 22.22 4.20
CA LEU A 22 12.18 21.85 3.93
C LEU A 22 12.39 20.91 2.73
N ASP A 23 11.35 20.64 1.93
CA ASP A 23 11.50 19.75 0.77
C ASP A 23 12.26 20.45 -0.37
N THR A 24 13.48 19.99 -0.63
CA THR A 24 14.36 20.53 -1.68
C THR A 24 14.08 19.95 -3.06
N ARG A 25 13.18 18.97 -3.18
CA ARG A 25 12.92 18.24 -4.44
C ARG A 25 11.61 18.68 -5.09
N PHE A 26 10.56 18.90 -4.31
CA PHE A 26 9.22 19.10 -4.85
C PHE A 26 8.60 20.40 -4.35
N CYS A 27 7.79 21.02 -5.20
CA CYS A 27 6.82 22.02 -4.76
C CYS A 27 5.70 21.35 -3.95
N ARG A 28 4.90 22.13 -3.22
CA ARG A 28 3.82 21.59 -2.36
C ARG A 28 2.89 20.58 -3.05
N PRO A 29 2.29 20.88 -4.22
CA PRO A 29 1.38 19.94 -4.88
C PRO A 29 2.09 18.64 -5.31
N HIS A 30 3.33 18.69 -5.80
CA HIS A 30 4.07 17.47 -6.16
C HIS A 30 4.53 16.67 -4.93
N ALA A 31 4.89 17.33 -3.83
CA ALA A 31 5.19 16.67 -2.56
C ALA A 31 3.95 15.93 -2.01
N ASP A 32 2.79 16.57 -2.07
CA ASP A 32 1.51 15.97 -1.64
C ASP A 32 1.08 14.83 -2.57
N HIS A 33 1.23 15.00 -3.89
CA HIS A 33 0.97 13.95 -4.88
C HIS A 33 1.87 12.73 -4.62
N TYR A 34 3.17 12.94 -4.50
CA TYR A 34 4.15 11.89 -4.24
C TYR A 34 3.95 11.21 -2.86
N SER A 35 3.59 11.98 -1.84
CA SER A 35 3.22 11.44 -0.53
C SER A 35 2.01 10.50 -0.61
N ARG A 36 1.03 10.85 -1.45
CA ARG A 36 -0.20 10.07 -1.66
C ARG A 36 0.01 8.89 -2.60
N HIS A 37 0.77 9.02 -3.67
CA HIS A 37 0.78 8.07 -4.80
C HIS A 37 2.09 7.29 -4.97
N GLY A 38 3.19 7.73 -4.35
CA GLY A 38 4.50 7.11 -4.52
C GLY A 38 5.21 7.48 -5.84
N SER A 39 4.57 8.32 -6.66
CA SER A 39 5.15 8.95 -7.86
C SER A 39 4.77 10.42 -7.86
N PRO A 40 5.63 11.34 -8.30
CA PRO A 40 5.23 12.73 -8.51
C PRO A 40 4.46 12.94 -9.83
N TYR A 41 4.40 11.92 -10.70
CA TYR A 41 3.74 11.99 -12.01
C TYR A 41 2.45 11.17 -12.05
N ARG A 42 2.54 9.91 -11.59
CA ARG A 42 1.48 8.93 -11.80
C ARG A 42 0.56 8.81 -10.59
N PRO A 43 -0.76 8.96 -10.75
CA PRO A 43 -1.70 8.67 -9.68
C PRO A 43 -1.74 7.16 -9.38
N SER A 44 -2.45 6.78 -8.33
CA SER A 44 -2.62 5.37 -8.01
C SER A 44 -3.61 4.71 -8.96
N TYR A 45 -3.38 3.43 -9.27
CA TYR A 45 -4.31 2.65 -10.07
C TYR A 45 -5.70 2.67 -9.45
N GLY A 46 -6.71 2.87 -10.30
CA GLY A 46 -8.11 2.84 -9.94
C GLY A 46 -8.61 1.43 -9.64
N ALA A 47 -9.78 1.35 -9.00
CA ALA A 47 -10.38 0.05 -8.65
C ALA A 47 -10.73 -0.77 -9.89
N ARG A 48 -11.23 -0.13 -10.96
CA ARG A 48 -11.59 -0.80 -12.22
C ARG A 48 -10.36 -1.36 -12.94
N GLU A 49 -9.28 -0.59 -13.02
CA GLU A 49 -8.01 -1.02 -13.62
C GLU A 49 -7.42 -2.22 -12.85
N MET A 50 -7.51 -2.21 -11.52
CA MET A 50 -6.89 -3.22 -10.66
C MET A 50 -7.70 -4.51 -10.52
N ALA A 51 -9.02 -4.45 -10.70
CA ALA A 51 -9.92 -5.59 -10.48
C ALA A 51 -9.52 -6.87 -11.22
N PRO A 52 -9.27 -6.86 -12.55
CA PRO A 52 -8.92 -8.09 -13.28
C PRO A 52 -7.61 -8.70 -12.78
N TYR A 53 -6.58 -7.88 -12.51
CA TYR A 53 -5.30 -8.35 -11.99
C TYR A 53 -5.41 -8.97 -10.59
N ARG A 54 -6.29 -8.44 -9.72
CA ARG A 54 -6.52 -9.03 -8.40
C ARG A 54 -7.22 -10.38 -8.50
N ALA A 55 -8.18 -10.52 -9.41
CA ALA A 55 -8.85 -11.80 -9.63
C ALA A 55 -7.86 -12.83 -10.18
N ALA A 56 -7.10 -12.46 -11.21
CA ALA A 56 -6.09 -13.32 -11.81
C ALA A 56 -4.97 -13.71 -10.83
N ALA A 57 -4.49 -12.77 -10.00
CA ALA A 57 -3.49 -13.06 -8.97
C ALA A 57 -3.99 -14.05 -7.91
N MET A 58 -5.25 -13.92 -7.47
CA MET A 58 -5.85 -14.88 -6.52
C MET A 58 -5.98 -16.26 -7.14
N ALA A 59 -6.55 -16.35 -8.35
CA ALA A 59 -6.71 -17.63 -9.06
C ALA A 59 -5.36 -18.31 -9.31
N TRP A 60 -4.33 -17.54 -9.66
CA TRP A 60 -2.99 -18.07 -9.85
C TRP A 60 -2.40 -18.62 -8.54
N LEU A 61 -2.57 -17.92 -7.40
CA LEU A 61 -2.11 -18.41 -6.10
C LEU A 61 -2.82 -19.69 -5.67
N GLU A 62 -4.12 -19.80 -5.93
CA GLU A 62 -4.92 -21.00 -5.62
C GLU A 62 -4.46 -22.19 -6.47
N ALA A 63 -4.19 -21.97 -7.77
CA ALA A 63 -3.68 -23.01 -8.66
C ALA A 63 -2.23 -23.45 -8.35
N HIS A 64 -1.47 -22.66 -7.58
CA HIS A 64 -0.07 -22.92 -7.24
C HIS A 64 0.14 -23.04 -5.73
N GLU A 65 -0.86 -23.51 -4.98
CA GLU A 65 -0.77 -23.59 -3.52
C GLU A 65 0.36 -24.50 -3.00
N ASP A 66 0.74 -25.50 -3.80
CA ASP A 66 1.84 -26.42 -3.49
C ASP A 66 3.24 -25.87 -3.83
N ASP A 67 3.31 -24.74 -4.55
CA ASP A 67 4.58 -24.11 -4.90
C ASP A 67 5.30 -23.59 -3.64
N ALA A 68 6.58 -23.95 -3.50
CA ALA A 68 7.37 -23.60 -2.32
C ALA A 68 7.52 -22.09 -2.11
N TYR A 69 7.60 -21.30 -3.19
CA TYR A 69 7.71 -19.84 -3.10
C TYR A 69 6.36 -19.20 -2.77
N VAL A 70 5.26 -19.77 -3.25
CA VAL A 70 3.90 -19.34 -2.85
C VAL A 70 3.69 -19.56 -1.36
N ARG A 71 3.96 -20.77 -0.86
CA ARG A 71 3.87 -21.08 0.58
C ARG A 71 4.77 -20.17 1.41
N ASN A 72 6.03 -19.98 0.99
CA ASN A 72 6.96 -19.08 1.68
C ASN A 72 6.41 -17.65 1.80
N ALA A 73 5.88 -17.08 0.71
CA ALA A 73 5.34 -15.73 0.74
C ALA A 73 4.11 -15.61 1.65
N VAL A 74 3.21 -16.60 1.60
CA VAL A 74 2.02 -16.66 2.46
C VAL A 74 2.42 -16.77 3.94
N ASP A 75 3.39 -17.62 4.27
CA ASP A 75 3.89 -17.82 5.63
C ASP A 75 4.60 -16.56 6.18
N ARG A 76 5.38 -15.87 5.33
CA ARG A 76 6.02 -14.60 5.70
C ARG A 76 4.99 -13.52 5.99
N VAL A 77 3.93 -13.42 5.18
CA VAL A 77 2.81 -12.49 5.45
C VAL A 77 2.05 -12.89 6.71
N ALA A 78 1.78 -14.18 6.93
CA ALA A 78 1.16 -14.68 8.15
C ALA A 78 1.99 -14.31 9.40
N THR A 79 3.32 -14.46 9.31
CA THR A 79 4.26 -14.06 10.35
C THR A 79 4.21 -12.55 10.60
N LEU A 80 4.17 -11.72 9.56
CA LEU A 80 3.99 -10.27 9.71
C LEU A 80 2.71 -9.92 10.48
N LEU A 81 1.59 -10.58 10.18
CA LEU A 81 0.33 -10.36 10.88
C LEU A 81 0.45 -10.73 12.38
N GLN A 82 1.04 -11.88 12.68
CA GLN A 82 1.19 -12.36 14.06
C GLN A 82 2.13 -11.49 14.90
N THR A 83 3.23 -11.02 14.32
CA THR A 83 4.29 -10.27 15.02
C THR A 83 4.05 -8.75 15.09
N SER A 84 2.98 -8.24 14.49
CA SER A 84 2.66 -6.80 14.43
C SER A 84 2.15 -6.18 15.74
N GLY A 85 2.26 -6.90 16.85
CA GLY A 85 1.87 -6.42 18.18
C GLY A 85 0.34 -6.32 18.36
N PRO A 86 -0.10 -5.66 19.44
CA PRO A 86 -1.52 -5.55 19.78
C PRO A 86 -2.29 -4.65 18.80
N HIS A 87 -3.58 -4.90 18.68
CA HIS A 87 -4.47 -4.02 17.92
C HIS A 87 -4.58 -2.64 18.60
N VAL A 88 -4.34 -1.57 17.83
CA VAL A 88 -4.46 -0.19 18.28
C VAL A 88 -5.62 0.49 17.55
N GLU A 89 -6.55 1.05 18.32
CA GLU A 89 -7.67 1.81 17.76
C GLU A 89 -7.21 3.05 16.99
N ALA A 90 -7.91 3.42 15.93
CA ALA A 90 -7.47 4.47 15.00
C ALA A 90 -7.25 5.84 15.68
N PHE A 91 -8.03 6.17 16.72
CA PHE A 91 -7.88 7.42 17.48
C PHE A 91 -6.63 7.45 18.38
N ARG A 92 -6.04 6.29 18.71
CA ARG A 92 -4.79 6.16 19.48
C ARG A 92 -3.54 6.19 18.60
N LEU A 93 -3.68 6.33 17.28
CA LEU A 93 -2.55 6.39 16.35
C LEU A 93 -1.81 7.73 16.37
N ARG A 94 -2.41 8.78 16.94
CA ARG A 94 -1.79 10.11 17.05
C ARG A 94 -0.58 10.02 18.01
N GLY A 95 0.54 10.62 17.62
CA GLY A 95 1.79 10.58 18.40
C GLY A 95 2.71 9.39 18.10
N LEU A 96 2.19 8.34 17.45
CA LEU A 96 3.01 7.19 17.05
C LEU A 96 3.92 7.49 15.86
N SER A 97 5.08 6.83 15.85
CA SER A 97 5.99 6.84 14.70
C SER A 97 5.29 6.29 13.44
N PRO A 98 5.74 6.64 12.23
CA PRO A 98 5.18 6.04 11.01
C PRO A 98 5.29 4.51 10.98
N GLN A 99 6.36 3.95 11.56
CA GLN A 99 6.59 2.51 11.61
C GLN A 99 5.61 1.82 12.57
N ASP A 100 5.36 2.39 13.76
CA ASP A 100 4.38 1.84 14.70
C ASP A 100 2.95 1.92 14.16
N ARG A 101 2.64 2.99 13.40
CA ARG A 101 1.37 3.09 12.67
C ARG A 101 1.25 2.05 11.56
N ALA A 102 2.36 1.64 10.94
CA ALA A 102 2.37 0.54 9.98
C ALA A 102 2.13 -0.80 10.70
N LYS A 103 2.79 -1.07 11.83
CA LYS A 103 2.50 -2.24 12.69
C LYS A 103 1.03 -2.30 13.11
N ALA A 104 0.46 -1.17 13.54
CA ALA A 104 -0.96 -1.09 13.87
C ALA A 104 -1.89 -1.34 12.65
N ALA A 105 -1.43 -1.10 11.42
CA ALA A 105 -2.18 -1.46 10.22
C ALA A 105 -2.20 -2.96 9.98
N TRP A 106 -1.06 -3.64 10.13
CA TRP A 106 -0.97 -5.10 10.08
C TRP A 106 -1.77 -5.76 11.21
N ALA A 107 -1.71 -5.24 12.44
CA ALA A 107 -2.53 -5.73 13.55
C ALA A 107 -4.05 -5.58 13.29
N ARG A 108 -4.47 -4.53 12.56
CA ARG A 108 -5.86 -4.38 12.09
C ARG A 108 -6.25 -5.43 11.07
N LEU A 109 -5.37 -5.72 10.10
CA LEU A 109 -5.59 -6.79 9.12
C LEU A 109 -5.74 -8.15 9.82
N ARG A 110 -4.91 -8.44 10.82
CA ARG A 110 -5.02 -9.63 11.65
C ARG A 110 -6.34 -9.68 12.41
N ARG A 111 -6.73 -8.58 13.08
CA ARG A 111 -8.01 -8.51 13.82
C ARG A 111 -9.22 -8.73 12.89
N ALA A 112 -9.14 -8.26 11.65
CA ALA A 112 -10.16 -8.47 10.64
C ALA A 112 -10.09 -9.85 9.96
N ALA A 113 -9.22 -10.75 10.44
CA ALA A 113 -9.02 -12.10 9.90
C ALA A 113 -8.80 -12.11 8.37
N VAL A 114 -8.08 -11.12 7.85
CA VAL A 114 -7.80 -11.04 6.41
C VAL A 114 -6.81 -12.16 6.05
N ASP A 115 -7.22 -13.02 5.11
CA ASP A 115 -6.38 -14.09 4.57
C ASP A 115 -5.05 -13.52 4.02
N PRO A 116 -3.88 -14.00 4.48
CA PRO A 116 -2.57 -13.64 3.95
C PRO A 116 -2.47 -13.73 2.42
N ARG A 117 -3.13 -14.71 1.79
CA ARG A 117 -3.15 -14.87 0.32
C ARG A 117 -3.66 -13.62 -0.38
N ARG A 118 -4.64 -12.91 0.20
CA ARG A 118 -5.17 -11.66 -0.38
C ARG A 118 -4.12 -10.54 -0.41
N MET A 119 -3.18 -10.54 0.52
CA MET A 119 -2.10 -9.55 0.58
C MET A 119 -0.98 -9.90 -0.41
N VAL A 120 -0.64 -11.19 -0.52
CA VAL A 120 0.25 -11.69 -1.58
C VAL A 120 -0.32 -11.38 -2.97
N ALA A 121 -1.60 -11.69 -3.19
CA ALA A 121 -2.30 -11.38 -4.44
C ALA A 121 -2.33 -9.89 -4.73
N ALA A 122 -2.43 -9.03 -3.70
CA ALA A 122 -2.35 -7.59 -3.90
C ALA A 122 -0.97 -7.17 -4.43
N TRP A 123 0.12 -7.79 -3.98
CA TRP A 123 1.46 -7.53 -4.53
C TRP A 123 1.59 -8.03 -5.97
N LEU A 124 1.20 -9.29 -6.23
CA LEU A 124 1.25 -9.87 -7.58
C LEU A 124 0.41 -9.08 -8.59
N ALA A 125 -0.78 -8.61 -8.19
CA ALA A 125 -1.61 -7.76 -9.04
C ALA A 125 -0.89 -6.45 -9.44
N ILE A 126 -0.08 -5.86 -8.55
CA ILE A 126 0.76 -4.71 -8.88
C ILE A 126 1.87 -5.09 -9.86
N GLU A 127 2.51 -6.25 -9.70
CA GLU A 127 3.53 -6.73 -10.66
C GLU A 127 2.96 -6.92 -12.05
N MET A 128 1.77 -7.54 -12.13
CA MET A 128 1.09 -7.84 -13.40
C MET A 128 0.66 -6.56 -14.11
N ILE A 129 -0.05 -5.65 -13.44
CA ILE A 129 -0.50 -4.40 -14.08
C ILE A 129 0.68 -3.53 -14.53
N ILE A 130 1.79 -3.50 -13.79
CA ILE A 130 2.99 -2.74 -14.19
C ILE A 130 3.70 -3.39 -15.37
N ARG A 131 3.68 -4.73 -15.46
CA ARG A 131 4.26 -5.45 -16.60
C ARG A 131 3.46 -5.16 -17.87
N ASP A 132 2.14 -5.17 -17.77
CA ASP A 132 1.23 -5.07 -18.92
C ASP A 132 0.97 -3.60 -19.34
N ASP A 133 1.39 -2.63 -18.52
CA ASP A 133 1.19 -1.21 -18.75
C ASP A 133 2.39 -0.57 -19.48
N PRO A 134 2.22 -0.12 -20.74
CA PRO A 134 3.30 0.43 -21.56
C PRO A 134 3.86 1.76 -21.01
N GLN A 135 3.12 2.45 -20.14
CA GLN A 135 3.50 3.72 -19.51
C GLN A 135 3.70 3.56 -17.99
N ALA A 136 3.95 2.34 -17.51
CA ALA A 136 4.05 2.06 -16.09
C ALA A 136 5.10 2.91 -15.36
N GLU A 137 4.76 3.39 -14.17
CA GLU A 137 5.76 3.89 -13.24
C GLU A 137 6.43 2.68 -12.54
N ARG A 138 7.71 2.46 -12.86
CA ARG A 138 8.44 1.25 -12.43
C ARG A 138 9.22 1.42 -11.13
N LYS A 139 9.25 2.63 -10.55
CA LYS A 139 9.95 2.86 -9.28
C LYS A 139 9.36 2.01 -8.16
N THR A 140 10.26 1.40 -7.38
CA THR A 140 9.92 0.60 -6.20
C THR A 140 8.98 1.32 -5.25
N GLU A 141 9.18 2.62 -5.04
CA GLU A 141 8.32 3.41 -4.15
C GLU A 141 6.86 3.48 -4.63
N PHE A 142 6.63 3.60 -5.94
CA PHE A 142 5.29 3.57 -6.50
C PHE A 142 4.65 2.21 -6.21
N LYS A 143 5.35 1.11 -6.53
CA LYS A 143 4.91 -0.27 -6.26
C LYS A 143 4.50 -0.46 -4.79
N ARG A 144 5.40 -0.13 -3.87
CA ARG A 144 5.16 -0.19 -2.42
C ARG A 144 3.91 0.58 -2.00
N VAL A 145 3.75 1.82 -2.48
CA VAL A 145 2.57 2.64 -2.15
C VAL A 145 1.27 2.07 -2.74
N GLN A 146 1.30 1.54 -3.97
CA GLN A 146 0.13 0.91 -4.58
C GLN A 146 -0.31 -0.34 -3.79
N ALA A 147 0.61 -1.26 -3.51
CA ALA A 147 0.33 -2.47 -2.77
C ALA A 147 -0.17 -2.16 -1.35
N ALA A 148 0.50 -1.22 -0.66
CA ALA A 148 0.09 -0.78 0.67
C ALA A 148 -1.34 -0.20 0.69
N LYS A 149 -1.75 0.54 -0.35
CA LYS A 149 -3.13 1.04 -0.46
C LYS A 149 -4.15 -0.06 -0.61
N LEU A 150 -3.85 -1.10 -1.40
CA LEU A 150 -4.75 -2.24 -1.58
C LEU A 150 -4.99 -2.95 -0.25
N ILE A 151 -3.93 -3.28 0.48
CA ILE A 151 -4.08 -3.98 1.76
C ILE A 151 -4.69 -3.08 2.83
N HIS A 152 -4.36 -1.77 2.85
CA HIS A 152 -4.93 -0.85 3.83
C HIS A 152 -6.46 -0.72 3.74
N LYS A 153 -7.03 -0.92 2.54
CA LYS A 153 -8.49 -0.93 2.32
C LYS A 153 -9.16 -2.22 2.79
N MET A 154 -8.43 -3.32 2.99
CA MET A 154 -9.00 -4.61 3.41
C MET A 154 -9.49 -4.60 4.87
N ALA A 155 -8.91 -3.76 5.73
CA ALA A 155 -9.31 -3.61 7.13
C ALA A 155 -9.40 -2.11 7.51
N SER A 156 -10.18 -1.37 6.73
CA SER A 156 -10.32 0.08 6.90
C SER A 156 -11.25 0.46 8.06
N GLY A 157 -10.86 1.45 8.85
CA GLY A 157 -11.71 2.13 9.84
C GLY A 157 -11.69 1.52 11.24
N THR A 158 -11.88 2.38 12.26
CA THR A 158 -12.42 1.99 13.56
C THR A 158 -13.86 2.48 13.61
N HIS A 159 -14.78 1.60 14.02
CA HIS A 159 -16.17 1.94 14.36
C HIS A 159 -16.33 1.74 15.87
N LYS A 160 -16.58 2.82 16.61
CA LYS A 160 -16.86 2.73 18.05
C LYS A 160 -18.24 3.30 18.33
N ARG A 161 -19.09 2.51 18.96
CA ARG A 161 -20.46 2.87 19.38
C ARG A 161 -20.53 2.85 20.90
N TRP A 162 -21.15 3.86 21.52
CA TRP A 162 -21.43 3.87 22.96
C TRP A 162 -22.79 4.50 23.27
N GLY A 163 -23.45 4.01 24.32
CA GLY A 163 -24.82 4.38 24.71
C GLY A 163 -25.88 3.36 24.25
N GLU A 164 -27.08 3.47 24.82
CA GLU A 164 -28.25 2.63 24.50
C GLU A 164 -29.44 3.52 24.08
N GLY A 165 -30.35 2.97 23.27
CA GLY A 165 -31.55 3.68 22.81
C GLY A 165 -31.26 4.95 22.00
N ALA A 166 -31.94 6.04 22.33
CA ALA A 166 -31.82 7.32 21.61
C ALA A 166 -30.49 8.08 21.84
N ASN A 167 -29.64 7.63 22.79
CA ASN A 167 -28.38 8.31 23.16
C ASN A 167 -27.12 7.64 22.57
N VAL A 168 -27.28 6.86 21.50
CA VAL A 168 -26.17 6.22 20.79
C VAL A 168 -25.26 7.28 20.16
N LYS A 169 -23.96 7.23 20.48
CA LYS A 169 -22.91 8.01 19.83
C LYS A 169 -22.00 7.09 19.05
N GLU A 170 -21.68 7.48 17.82
CA GLU A 170 -20.82 6.73 16.91
C GLU A 170 -19.57 7.56 16.55
N LEU A 171 -18.42 6.89 16.53
CA LEU A 171 -17.15 7.46 16.09
C LEU A 171 -16.57 6.62 14.97
N HIS A 172 -16.42 7.26 13.80
CA HIS A 172 -15.75 6.71 12.64
C HIS A 172 -14.39 7.39 12.46
N VAL A 173 -13.31 6.64 12.62
CA VAL A 173 -11.96 7.16 12.38
C VAL A 173 -11.26 6.27 11.37
N TYR A 174 -10.86 6.88 10.25
CA TYR A 174 -10.11 6.22 9.18
C TYR A 174 -8.67 6.74 9.16
N PRO A 175 -7.66 5.87 9.35
CA PRO A 175 -6.28 6.26 9.17
C PRO A 175 -6.04 6.80 7.75
N ARG A 176 -5.26 7.87 7.64
CA ARG A 176 -4.95 8.48 6.33
C ARG A 176 -4.04 7.54 5.53
N SER A 177 -4.47 7.14 4.34
CA SER A 177 -3.69 6.33 3.41
C SER A 177 -2.70 7.19 2.60
N ARG A 178 -1.64 7.68 3.26
CA ARG A 178 -0.56 8.47 2.62
C ARG A 178 0.74 8.45 3.45
N GLY A 179 1.84 8.89 2.84
CA GLY A 179 3.10 9.19 3.54
C GLY A 179 3.93 7.96 3.94
N ARG A 180 4.79 8.14 4.96
CA ARG A 180 5.77 7.11 5.38
C ARG A 180 5.12 5.81 5.89
N VAL A 181 3.91 5.87 6.41
CA VAL A 181 3.17 4.67 6.87
C VAL A 181 2.98 3.68 5.72
N LEU A 182 2.54 4.16 4.54
CA LEU A 182 2.38 3.29 3.37
C LEU A 182 3.71 2.72 2.86
N ARG A 183 4.81 3.46 3.02
CA ARG A 183 6.14 3.02 2.61
C ARG A 183 6.61 1.84 3.46
N HIS A 184 6.44 1.92 4.79
CA HIS A 184 6.76 0.80 5.68
C HIS A 184 5.86 -0.42 5.46
N ILE A 185 4.56 -0.21 5.21
CA ILE A 185 3.65 -1.32 4.87
C ILE A 185 4.08 -1.99 3.56
N GLY A 186 4.33 -1.20 2.52
CA GLY A 186 4.70 -1.71 1.20
C GLY A 186 6.07 -2.38 1.18
N GLU A 187 7.04 -1.86 1.94
CA GLU A 187 8.36 -2.45 2.13
C GLU A 187 8.28 -3.82 2.80
N ALA A 188 7.55 -3.95 3.91
CA ALA A 188 7.36 -5.24 4.56
C ALA A 188 6.66 -6.27 3.65
N LEU A 189 5.70 -5.82 2.83
CA LEU A 189 5.03 -6.70 1.87
C LEU A 189 5.95 -7.10 0.72
N GLU A 190 6.78 -6.18 0.21
CA GLU A 190 7.80 -6.48 -0.81
C GLU A 190 8.77 -7.53 -0.30
N GLU A 191 9.36 -7.33 0.89
CA GLU A 191 10.27 -8.29 1.52
C GLU A 191 9.60 -9.66 1.73
N ALA A 192 8.30 -9.69 2.06
CA ALA A 192 7.57 -10.95 2.21
C ALA A 192 7.34 -11.68 0.87
N THR A 193 7.34 -10.97 -0.25
CA THR A 193 6.98 -11.51 -1.58
C THR A 193 8.14 -11.53 -2.58
N GLU A 194 9.32 -11.03 -2.19
CA GLU A 194 10.48 -10.85 -3.08
C GLU A 194 10.90 -12.15 -3.77
N LEU A 195 10.99 -13.26 -3.03
CA LEU A 195 11.42 -14.55 -3.56
C LEU A 195 10.38 -15.12 -4.53
N LEU A 196 9.09 -14.96 -4.22
CA LEU A 196 8.00 -15.36 -5.11
C LEU A 196 8.08 -14.61 -6.44
N VAL A 197 8.23 -13.29 -6.39
CA VAL A 197 8.35 -12.48 -7.61
C VAL A 197 9.62 -12.81 -8.37
N GLN A 198 10.74 -13.00 -7.69
CA GLN A 198 12.01 -13.34 -8.33
C GLN A 198 11.93 -14.61 -9.17
N HIS A 199 11.19 -15.64 -8.70
CA HIS A 199 11.16 -16.95 -9.35
C HIS A 199 9.93 -17.19 -10.22
N ARG A 200 8.79 -16.52 -9.94
CA ARG A 200 7.51 -16.81 -10.60
C ARG A 200 6.93 -15.66 -11.41
N ARG A 201 7.57 -14.48 -11.43
CA ARG A 201 7.08 -13.34 -12.23
C ARG A 201 6.88 -13.65 -13.72
N PRO A 202 7.75 -14.43 -14.40
CA PRO A 202 7.50 -14.84 -15.79
C PRO A 202 6.24 -15.68 -15.97
N ASP A 203 5.87 -16.45 -14.94
CA ASP A 203 4.76 -17.41 -14.96
C ASP A 203 3.40 -16.77 -14.61
N LEU A 204 3.39 -15.49 -14.23
CA LEU A 204 2.16 -14.77 -13.89
C LEU A 204 1.31 -14.51 -15.15
N PRO A 205 -0.03 -14.64 -15.06
CA PRO A 205 -0.89 -14.44 -16.22
C PRO A 205 -0.83 -13.01 -16.76
N SER A 206 -1.02 -12.83 -18.07
CA SER A 206 -1.11 -11.52 -18.73
C SER A 206 -2.54 -11.20 -19.07
N ASN A 207 -2.94 -9.93 -18.88
CA ASN A 207 -4.24 -9.44 -19.34
C ASN A 207 -4.15 -8.75 -20.71
N ALA A 208 -3.02 -8.87 -21.41
CA ALA A 208 -2.80 -8.23 -22.72
C ALA A 208 -3.55 -8.89 -23.90
N GLU A 209 -4.39 -9.91 -23.67
CA GLU A 209 -5.04 -10.72 -24.70
C GLU A 209 -6.60 -10.67 -24.69
N THR A 210 -7.18 -9.64 -24.07
CA THR A 210 -8.61 -9.30 -24.24
C THR A 210 -8.76 -7.93 -24.87
#